data_AF-A0A1A6GNU4-F1
#
_entry.id   AF-A0A1A6GNU4-F1
#
_cell.length_a   1.000
_cell.length_b   1.000
_cell.length_c   1.000
_cell.angle_alpha   90.00
_cell.angle_beta   90.00
_cell.angle_gamma   90.00
#
_symmetry.space_group_name_H-M   'P 1'
#
loop_
_entity.id
_entity.type
_entity.pdbx_description
1 polymer ?
#
loop_
_entity_poly.entity_id
_entity_poly.type
_entity_poly.pdbx_seq_one_letter_code
_entity_poly.pdbx_strand_id
1 'polypeptide(L)'
;MLMALVSDSALFNTREGRAGKVHNFMLGLNLNTSYPLSPLRELTSQDSYDDDELDAAVADPDEFERIYEPLDVKSKKIHVVDSGLTFNLPYPLILRPQRGVDLIISFDFSARPSDTSPPFKNPDVENDCPTIIHFVLANINFRKDSKNPDVENDCPTIIHFVLANINFRKYKAPGVPRETKEEKEIADFDIFDDPESPFSTFNFQYPNQAFKRLHDLMYFNTLNNI
;
A
#
# COMPACT_ATOMS: atom_id res chain seq x y z
N MET A 1 -12.23 27.97 -19.94
CA MET A 1 -11.45 29.21 -19.77
C MET A 1 -10.27 29.07 -18.80
N LEU A 2 -10.16 28.01 -17.97
CA LEU A 2 -8.99 27.76 -17.11
C LEU A 2 -7.85 26.94 -17.77
N MET A 3 -8.19 25.99 -18.66
CA MET A 3 -7.23 25.10 -19.33
C MET A 3 -6.21 25.82 -20.23
N ALA A 4 -6.52 27.04 -20.69
CA ALA A 4 -5.65 27.82 -21.57
C ALA A 4 -4.58 28.63 -20.83
N LEU A 5 -4.67 28.79 -19.51
CA LEU A 5 -3.75 29.64 -18.73
C LEU A 5 -2.46 28.92 -18.31
N VAL A 6 -2.43 27.59 -18.40
CA VAL A 6 -1.33 26.77 -17.86
C VAL A 6 -0.49 26.11 -18.97
N SER A 7 -1.07 25.92 -20.16
CA SER A 7 -0.45 25.20 -21.28
C SER A 7 0.85 25.85 -21.80
N ASP A 8 0.98 27.17 -21.70
CA ASP A 8 2.17 27.91 -22.18
C ASP A 8 3.24 28.12 -21.11
N SER A 9 3.01 27.64 -19.88
CA SER A 9 3.98 27.76 -18.80
C SER A 9 4.91 26.54 -18.78
N ALA A 10 6.22 26.77 -18.94
CA ALA A 10 7.27 25.74 -18.86
C ALA A 10 7.28 24.96 -17.52
N LEU A 11 6.53 25.44 -16.53
CA LEU A 11 6.35 24.90 -15.20
C LEU A 11 5.63 23.53 -15.17
N PHE A 12 4.75 23.22 -16.13
CA PHE A 12 3.98 21.96 -16.11
C PHE A 12 4.29 21.00 -17.28
N ASN A 13 5.10 21.46 -18.24
CA ASN A 13 5.48 20.69 -19.43
C ASN A 13 6.71 19.80 -19.24
N THR A 14 7.43 19.91 -18.12
CA THR A 14 8.59 19.06 -17.80
C THR A 14 8.27 18.11 -16.66
N ARG A 15 8.92 16.93 -16.63
CA ARG A 15 8.82 15.96 -15.52
C ARG A 15 9.18 16.60 -14.17
N GLU A 16 10.05 17.62 -14.20
CA GLU A 16 10.40 18.47 -13.05
C GLU A 16 9.23 19.26 -12.45
N GLY A 17 8.17 19.50 -13.21
CA GLY A 17 6.96 20.19 -12.78
C GLY A 17 5.87 19.31 -12.18
N ARG A 18 5.97 17.99 -12.35
CA ARG A 18 4.94 17.02 -11.94
C ARG A 18 5.28 16.30 -10.63
N ALA A 19 6.56 16.03 -10.39
CA ALA A 19 7.04 15.48 -9.12
C ALA A 19 7.44 16.61 -8.16
N GLY A 20 7.13 16.47 -6.88
CA GLY A 20 7.50 17.45 -5.86
C GLY A 20 9.03 17.57 -5.75
N LYS A 21 9.58 18.77 -5.93
CA LYS A 21 11.03 19.02 -5.83
C LYS A 21 11.33 19.93 -4.64
N VAL A 22 12.13 19.43 -3.70
CA VAL A 22 12.47 20.16 -2.45
C VAL A 22 13.97 20.31 -2.29
N HIS A 23 14.40 21.20 -1.41
CA HIS A 23 15.82 21.32 -1.06
C HIS A 23 16.34 20.04 -0.41
N ASN A 24 17.53 19.61 -0.82
CA ASN A 24 18.16 18.43 -0.26
C ASN A 24 18.74 18.75 1.12
N PHE A 25 18.13 18.24 2.18
CA PHE A 25 18.62 18.40 3.55
C PHE A 25 19.89 17.58 3.82
N MET A 26 20.28 16.67 2.93
CA MET A 26 21.52 15.89 3.01
C MET A 26 22.72 16.57 2.33
N LEU A 27 22.52 17.74 1.70
CA LEU A 27 23.56 18.44 0.94
C LEU A 27 24.77 18.79 1.82
N GLY A 28 25.95 18.30 1.43
CA GLY A 28 27.21 18.60 2.12
C GLY A 28 27.47 17.79 3.39
N LEU A 29 26.62 16.80 3.70
CA LEU A 29 26.89 15.87 4.79
C LEU A 29 28.03 14.91 4.43
N ASN A 30 28.96 14.72 5.37
CA ASN A 30 29.93 13.65 5.32
C ASN A 30 29.30 12.39 5.91
N LEU A 31 28.80 11.51 5.05
CA LEU A 31 28.29 10.20 5.47
C LEU A 31 29.49 9.31 5.78
N ASN A 32 29.66 8.97 7.05
CA ASN A 32 30.56 7.90 7.44
C ASN A 32 29.70 6.63 7.51
N THR A 33 30.06 5.58 6.76
CA THR A 33 29.38 4.28 6.76
C THR A 33 29.69 3.49 8.03
N SER A 34 29.56 4.15 9.20
CA SER A 34 29.97 3.59 10.48
C SER A 34 28.87 2.76 11.14
N TYR A 35 27.64 2.82 10.66
CA TYR A 35 26.51 2.11 11.26
C TYR A 35 25.52 1.66 10.18
N PRO A 36 24.98 0.44 10.27
CA PRO A 36 23.78 0.11 9.52
C PRO A 36 22.68 1.11 9.90
N LEU A 37 21.88 1.53 8.92
CA LEU A 37 20.72 2.45 9.06
C LEU A 37 19.68 2.00 10.13
N SER A 38 19.90 0.83 10.72
CA SER A 38 19.26 0.30 11.91
C SER A 38 20.31 -0.46 12.74
N PRO A 39 20.35 -0.36 14.08
CA PRO A 39 21.24 -1.17 14.95
C PRO A 39 21.06 -2.69 14.82
N LEU A 40 20.10 -3.15 14.02
CA LEU A 40 19.70 -4.55 13.86
C LEU A 40 19.87 -5.08 12.41
N ARG A 41 20.50 -4.34 11.49
CA ARG A 41 20.87 -4.90 10.18
C ARG A 41 22.29 -5.44 10.29
N GLU A 42 22.46 -6.77 10.26
CA GLU A 42 23.80 -7.34 10.08
C GLU A 42 24.39 -6.83 8.77
N LEU A 43 25.71 -6.63 8.80
CA LEU A 43 26.49 -6.03 7.73
C LEU A 43 26.58 -7.01 6.54
N THR A 44 25.53 -7.08 5.72
CA THR A 44 25.63 -7.76 4.44
C THR A 44 26.08 -6.76 3.37
N SER A 45 27.23 -7.08 2.77
CA SER A 45 27.70 -6.47 1.53
C SER A 45 26.60 -6.55 0.47
N GLN A 46 26.57 -5.55 -0.41
CA GLN A 46 25.72 -5.46 -1.59
C GLN A 46 25.66 -6.79 -2.33
N ASP A 47 24.58 -7.53 -2.15
CA ASP A 47 24.19 -8.57 -3.09
C ASP A 47 23.08 -7.98 -3.95
N SER A 48 23.33 -7.99 -5.25
CA SER A 48 22.43 -7.57 -6.32
C SER A 48 21.04 -8.18 -6.13
N TYR A 49 20.02 -7.33 -6.13
CA TYR A 49 18.64 -7.78 -6.26
C TYR A 49 18.50 -8.38 -7.66
N ASP A 50 18.09 -9.64 -7.76
CA ASP A 50 17.68 -10.23 -9.03
C ASP A 50 16.29 -9.65 -9.38
N ASP A 51 16.26 -8.83 -10.43
CA ASP A 51 15.08 -8.16 -11.02
C ASP A 51 14.13 -9.14 -11.73
N ASP A 52 13.37 -9.92 -10.97
CA ASP A 52 12.38 -10.85 -11.55
C ASP A 52 10.92 -10.37 -11.45
N GLU A 53 10.65 -9.09 -11.13
CA GLU A 53 9.26 -8.65 -10.92
C GLU A 53 8.91 -7.35 -11.69
N LEU A 54 8.52 -7.51 -12.96
CA LEU A 54 7.78 -6.50 -13.71
C LEU A 54 6.38 -6.31 -13.09
N ASP A 55 6.19 -5.22 -12.34
CA ASP A 55 4.86 -4.74 -11.97
C ASP A 55 4.19 -4.12 -13.20
N ALA A 56 3.01 -4.59 -13.57
CA ALA A 56 2.27 -4.07 -14.74
C ALA A 56 1.83 -2.59 -14.59
N ALA A 57 2.01 -1.99 -13.40
CA ALA A 57 1.81 -0.57 -13.13
C ALA A 57 3.07 0.28 -13.28
N VAL A 58 4.25 -0.33 -13.30
CA VAL A 58 5.53 0.33 -13.50
C VAL A 58 5.85 0.24 -14.98
N ALA A 59 5.72 1.38 -15.67
CA ALA A 59 5.96 1.44 -17.12
C ALA A 59 7.44 1.17 -17.48
N ASP A 60 8.34 1.19 -16.49
CA ASP A 60 9.78 1.01 -16.65
C ASP A 60 10.37 0.34 -15.39
N PRO A 61 10.75 -0.96 -15.42
CA PRO A 61 11.24 -1.69 -14.25
C PRO A 61 12.44 -1.03 -13.57
N ASP A 62 13.18 -0.20 -14.30
CA ASP A 62 14.38 0.50 -13.80
C ASP A 62 14.02 1.82 -13.05
N GLU A 63 12.75 2.25 -13.01
CA GLU A 63 12.36 3.60 -12.56
C GLU A 63 12.67 3.86 -11.06
N PHE A 64 12.79 2.80 -10.25
CA PHE A 64 12.96 2.88 -8.79
C PHE A 64 14.10 2.02 -8.21
N GLU A 65 15.04 1.52 -9.01
CA GLU A 65 16.16 0.66 -8.55
C GLU A 65 16.92 1.23 -7.33
N ARG A 66 16.97 2.57 -7.23
CA ARG A 66 17.79 3.29 -6.24
C ARG A 66 17.04 3.70 -4.97
N ILE A 67 15.80 3.25 -4.76
CA ILE A 67 15.01 3.64 -3.56
C ILE A 67 15.62 3.17 -2.23
N TYR A 68 16.45 2.12 -2.26
CA TYR A 68 17.15 1.59 -1.10
C TYR A 68 18.56 2.17 -0.90
N GLU A 69 19.01 3.04 -1.82
CA GLU A 69 20.29 3.71 -1.71
C GLU A 69 20.19 4.97 -0.83
N PRO A 70 21.26 5.31 -0.08
CA PRO A 70 21.34 6.60 0.60
C PRO A 70 21.17 7.76 -0.39
N LEU A 71 20.44 8.80 0.02
CA LEU A 71 20.28 10.02 -0.77
C LEU A 71 21.64 10.65 -1.11
N ASP A 72 21.78 11.10 -2.36
CA ASP A 72 22.98 11.80 -2.81
C ASP A 72 23.21 13.09 -2.00
N VAL A 73 24.37 13.22 -1.38
CA VAL A 73 24.78 14.39 -0.59
C VAL A 73 25.32 15.54 -1.43
N LYS A 74 25.45 15.39 -2.75
CA LYS A 74 25.96 16.43 -3.66
C LYS A 74 24.84 17.21 -4.36
N SER A 75 23.71 16.57 -4.60
CA SER A 75 22.54 17.19 -5.24
C SER A 75 21.96 18.32 -4.38
N LYS A 76 21.61 19.46 -5.01
CA LYS A 76 20.99 20.61 -4.30
C LYS A 76 19.52 20.38 -3.95
N LYS A 77 18.86 19.48 -4.65
CA LYS A 77 17.43 19.21 -4.57
C LYS A 77 17.18 17.72 -4.67
N ILE A 78 16.12 17.26 -4.02
CA ILE A 78 15.61 15.89 -4.08
C ILE A 78 14.18 15.88 -4.62
N HIS A 79 13.78 14.74 -5.16
CA HIS A 79 12.42 14.49 -5.63
C HIS A 79 11.65 13.71 -4.55
N VAL A 80 10.42 14.12 -4.31
CA VAL A 80 9.46 13.42 -3.45
C VAL A 80 8.27 13.08 -4.32
N VAL A 81 7.92 11.80 -4.33
CA VAL A 81 6.85 11.22 -5.15
C VAL A 81 5.86 10.47 -4.26
N ASP A 82 4.72 10.11 -4.84
CA ASP A 82 3.73 9.27 -4.16
C ASP A 82 4.31 7.89 -3.86
N SER A 83 4.14 7.41 -2.62
CA SER A 83 4.61 6.08 -2.20
C SER A 83 3.82 4.94 -2.86
N GLY A 84 2.61 5.21 -3.36
CA GLY A 84 1.82 4.26 -4.14
C GLY A 84 2.48 3.83 -5.46
N LEU A 85 3.55 4.51 -5.89
CA LEU A 85 4.39 4.09 -7.02
C LEU A 85 5.27 2.87 -6.69
N THR A 86 5.53 2.60 -5.40
CA THR A 86 6.25 1.40 -4.95
C THR A 86 5.27 0.38 -4.36
N PHE A 87 4.49 0.78 -3.35
CA PHE A 87 3.42 -0.05 -2.79
C PHE A 87 2.41 0.83 -2.02
N ASN A 88 1.13 0.43 -2.04
CA ASN A 88 0.03 1.21 -1.47
C ASN A 88 -0.12 1.09 0.07
N LEU A 89 0.68 0.26 0.72
CA LEU A 89 0.58 0.00 2.16
C LEU A 89 1.75 0.66 2.92
N PRO A 90 1.51 1.59 3.85
CA PRO A 90 2.56 2.42 4.45
C PRO A 90 3.36 1.70 5.56
N TYR A 91 3.70 0.42 5.38
CA TYR A 91 4.43 -0.40 6.35
C TYR A 91 5.78 0.20 6.82
N PRO A 92 6.61 0.85 5.99
CA PRO A 92 7.86 1.47 6.45
C PRO A 92 7.66 2.51 7.56
N LEU A 93 6.47 3.13 7.64
CA LEU A 93 6.14 4.08 8.68
C LEU A 93 5.90 3.43 10.04
N ILE A 94 5.58 2.14 10.11
CA ILE A 94 5.25 1.46 11.38
C ILE A 94 6.29 0.40 11.75
N LEU A 95 6.96 -0.20 10.76
CA LEU A 95 7.99 -1.23 10.96
C LEU A 95 9.36 -0.70 11.38
N ARG A 96 9.45 0.60 11.69
CA ARG A 96 10.66 1.17 12.27
C ARG A 96 10.90 0.49 13.64
N PRO A 97 12.04 -0.19 13.89
CA PRO A 97 12.23 -0.98 15.10
C PRO A 97 12.02 -0.22 16.41
N GLN A 98 12.36 1.07 16.43
CA GLN A 98 12.18 1.92 17.62
C GLN A 98 10.70 2.15 17.99
N ARG A 99 9.75 1.80 17.12
CA ARG A 99 8.32 1.89 17.40
C ARG A 99 7.77 0.67 18.15
N GLY A 100 8.43 -0.48 18.07
CA GLY A 100 8.01 -1.72 18.76
C GLY A 100 6.52 -2.01 18.61
N VAL A 101 6.02 -2.02 17.36
CA VAL A 101 4.60 -2.29 17.10
C VAL A 101 4.40 -3.79 17.08
N ASP A 102 3.53 -4.30 17.94
CA ASP A 102 3.24 -5.74 18.05
C ASP A 102 1.99 -6.16 17.25
N LEU A 103 1.05 -5.24 17.02
CA LEU A 103 -0.20 -5.47 16.27
C LEU A 103 -0.43 -4.36 15.25
N ILE A 104 -0.64 -4.77 14.00
CA ILE A 104 -0.98 -3.88 12.89
C ILE A 104 -2.38 -4.22 12.39
N ILE A 105 -3.26 -3.23 12.37
CA ILE A 105 -4.58 -3.34 11.74
C ILE A 105 -4.51 -2.56 10.41
N SER A 106 -4.30 -3.29 9.33
CA SER A 106 -4.12 -2.74 7.98
C SER A 106 -5.43 -2.71 7.22
N PHE A 107 -5.64 -1.67 6.43
CA PHE A 107 -6.77 -1.54 5.50
C PHE A 107 -6.22 -1.29 4.09
N ASP A 108 -6.53 -2.19 3.16
CA ASP A 108 -6.12 -2.12 1.76
C ASP A 108 -7.29 -1.76 0.85
N PHE A 109 -7.08 -0.68 0.09
CA PHE A 109 -8.01 -0.13 -0.90
C PHE A 109 -7.44 -0.18 -2.32
N SER A 110 -6.36 -0.94 -2.53
CA SER A 110 -5.72 -1.09 -3.83
C SER A 110 -6.70 -1.59 -4.89
N ALA A 111 -6.63 -0.99 -6.07
CA ALA A 111 -7.39 -1.46 -7.22
C ALA A 111 -6.94 -2.88 -7.59
N ARG A 112 -7.91 -3.73 -7.93
CA ARG A 112 -7.66 -5.10 -8.39
C ARG A 112 -8.24 -5.30 -9.80
N PRO A 113 -7.74 -6.29 -10.57
CA PRO A 113 -8.33 -6.61 -11.87
C PRO A 113 -9.80 -7.02 -11.80
N SER A 114 -10.22 -7.61 -10.68
CA SER A 114 -11.60 -8.04 -10.43
C SER A 114 -11.89 -8.12 -8.93
N ASP A 115 -13.17 -8.08 -8.55
CA ASP A 115 -13.64 -8.33 -7.17
C ASP A 115 -13.28 -9.75 -6.70
N THR A 116 -13.11 -10.69 -7.63
CA THR A 116 -12.73 -12.08 -7.35
C THR A 116 -11.22 -12.33 -7.36
N SER A 117 -10.43 -11.34 -7.74
CA SER A 117 -8.96 -11.47 -7.76
C SER A 117 -8.42 -11.64 -6.33
N PRO A 118 -7.38 -12.47 -6.14
CA PRO A 118 -6.73 -12.57 -4.84
C PRO A 118 -6.25 -11.17 -4.40
N PRO A 119 -6.53 -10.75 -3.16
CA PRO A 119 -6.14 -9.45 -2.67
C PRO A 119 -4.62 -9.27 -2.52
N PHE A 120 -3.86 -10.37 -2.53
CA PHE A 120 -2.41 -10.36 -2.45
C PHE A 120 -1.84 -10.71 -3.81
N LYS A 121 -0.91 -9.90 -4.29
CA LYS A 121 -0.20 -10.17 -5.54
C LYS A 121 0.74 -11.39 -5.42
N ASN A 122 1.23 -11.72 -4.21
CA ASN A 122 2.27 -12.75 -4.02
C ASN A 122 1.83 -13.82 -3.00
N PRO A 123 1.61 -15.09 -3.41
CA PRO A 123 1.33 -16.21 -2.51
C PRO A 123 2.58 -16.76 -1.78
N ASP A 124 3.80 -16.39 -2.16
CA ASP A 124 5.04 -17.01 -1.66
C ASP A 124 5.62 -16.41 -0.36
N VAL A 125 4.90 -15.49 0.32
CA VAL A 125 5.33 -14.93 1.62
C VAL A 125 4.80 -15.79 2.79
N GLU A 126 4.76 -17.11 2.63
CA GLU A 126 4.06 -18.02 3.56
C GLU A 126 4.97 -18.70 4.60
N ASN A 127 6.30 -18.52 4.57
CA ASN A 127 7.21 -19.27 5.45
C ASN A 127 8.16 -18.36 6.23
N ASP A 128 7.79 -17.98 7.47
CA ASP A 128 8.69 -17.85 8.66
C ASP A 128 8.10 -17.06 9.88
N CYS A 129 6.80 -17.12 10.17
CA CYS A 129 6.24 -16.77 11.50
C CYS A 129 4.90 -17.52 11.72
N PRO A 130 4.72 -18.37 12.74
CA PRO A 130 3.54 -19.21 12.86
C PRO A 130 2.42 -18.50 13.64
N THR A 131 1.48 -17.81 12.97
CA THR A 131 0.06 -17.67 13.40
C THR A 131 -0.76 -17.07 12.26
N ILE A 132 -1.37 -17.94 11.45
CA ILE A 132 -2.35 -17.59 10.40
C ILE A 132 -3.76 -17.88 10.94
N ILE A 133 -4.67 -16.90 10.92
CA ILE A 133 -6.11 -17.02 11.22
C ILE A 133 -6.87 -16.28 10.12
N HIS A 134 -7.50 -17.02 9.22
CA HIS A 134 -8.16 -16.53 8.02
C HIS A 134 -9.18 -15.38 8.21
N PHE A 135 -8.73 -14.14 7.99
CA PHE A 135 -9.29 -13.09 7.12
C PHE A 135 -8.05 -12.46 6.49
N VAL A 136 -7.59 -13.14 5.43
CA VAL A 136 -6.19 -13.28 4.99
C VAL A 136 -5.15 -12.50 5.82
N LEU A 137 -4.67 -13.12 6.90
CA LEU A 137 -3.46 -12.68 7.57
C LEU A 137 -2.29 -12.99 6.63
N ALA A 138 -1.85 -11.99 5.88
CA ALA A 138 -0.58 -12.07 5.21
C ALA A 138 0.51 -11.75 6.23
N ASN A 139 1.32 -12.75 6.57
CA ASN A 139 2.62 -12.52 7.16
C ASN A 139 3.48 -11.83 6.09
N ILE A 140 3.64 -10.51 6.19
CA ILE A 140 4.62 -9.83 5.35
C ILE A 140 5.94 -9.87 6.10
N ASN A 141 6.75 -10.89 5.83
CA ASN A 141 8.12 -10.97 6.33
C ASN A 141 8.98 -9.94 5.58
N PHE A 142 9.38 -8.88 6.27
CA PHE A 142 10.38 -7.92 5.77
C PHE A 142 11.82 -8.40 5.96
N ARG A 143 12.03 -9.68 6.28
CA ARG A 143 13.34 -10.31 6.41
C ARG A 143 13.33 -11.67 5.72
N LYS A 144 13.95 -11.75 4.56
CA LYS A 144 14.54 -13.02 4.10
C LYS A 144 15.83 -13.25 4.89
N ASP A 145 15.94 -14.45 5.44
CA ASP A 145 17.15 -15.10 5.93
C ASP A 145 17.86 -14.47 7.13
N SER A 146 17.33 -14.69 8.33
CA SER A 146 18.22 -14.97 9.46
C SER A 146 18.32 -16.49 9.62
N LYS A 147 19.40 -17.10 9.14
CA LYS A 147 19.73 -18.53 9.35
C LYS A 147 20.05 -18.88 10.81
N ASN A 148 19.68 -18.02 11.76
CA ASN A 148 19.93 -18.19 13.18
C ASN A 148 18.61 -18.60 13.89
N PRO A 149 18.49 -19.87 14.32
CA PRO A 149 17.31 -20.36 15.02
C PRO A 149 17.14 -19.79 16.45
N ASP A 150 18.10 -18.99 16.94
CA ASP A 150 18.12 -18.42 18.30
C ASP A 150 17.58 -16.98 18.41
N VAL A 151 17.16 -16.37 17.31
CA VAL A 151 16.52 -15.03 17.35
C VAL A 151 15.02 -15.24 17.45
N GLU A 152 14.47 -15.02 18.64
CA GLU A 152 13.02 -14.95 18.86
C GLU A 152 12.44 -13.90 17.87
N ASN A 153 11.62 -14.38 16.94
CA ASN A 153 11.12 -13.59 15.82
C ASN A 153 10.03 -12.64 16.34
N ASP A 154 10.44 -11.50 16.89
CA ASP A 154 9.56 -10.43 17.37
C ASP A 154 8.95 -9.70 16.15
N CYS A 155 8.01 -10.39 15.50
CA CYS A 155 7.32 -10.00 14.27
C CYS A 155 5.92 -9.48 14.63
N PRO A 156 5.45 -8.33 14.09
CA PRO A 156 4.10 -7.86 14.38
C PRO A 156 3.05 -8.82 13.82
N THR A 157 1.96 -9.00 14.56
CA THR A 157 0.75 -9.63 14.03
C THR A 157 0.01 -8.63 13.14
N ILE A 158 -0.42 -9.04 11.93
CA ILE A 158 -1.10 -8.15 10.97
C ILE A 158 -2.52 -8.63 10.71
N ILE A 159 -3.52 -7.88 11.18
CA ILE A 159 -4.92 -8.04 10.76
C ILE A 159 -5.13 -7.21 9.50
N HIS A 160 -5.44 -7.85 8.38
CA HIS A 160 -5.49 -7.20 7.08
C HIS A 160 -6.91 -7.18 6.49
N PHE A 161 -7.51 -5.98 6.48
CA PHE A 161 -8.81 -5.73 5.85
C PHE A 161 -8.63 -5.42 4.37
N VAL A 162 -9.37 -6.14 3.53
CA VAL A 162 -9.39 -5.95 2.08
C VAL A 162 -10.71 -5.33 1.66
N LEU A 163 -10.67 -4.44 0.65
CA LEU A 163 -11.89 -3.92 0.04
C LEU A 163 -12.62 -5.04 -0.73
N ALA A 164 -13.72 -5.54 -0.19
CA ALA A 164 -14.55 -6.57 -0.81
C ALA A 164 -16.00 -6.55 -0.30
N ASN A 165 -16.97 -6.62 -1.23
CA ASN A 165 -18.40 -6.68 -0.91
C ASN A 165 -18.92 -8.13 -0.86
N ILE A 166 -18.65 -8.81 0.26
CA ILE A 166 -19.01 -10.22 0.48
C ILE A 166 -20.28 -10.34 1.34
N ASN A 167 -20.14 -10.14 2.66
CA ASN A 167 -21.23 -10.31 3.61
C ASN A 167 -22.18 -9.10 3.62
N PHE A 168 -21.68 -7.90 3.28
CA PHE A 168 -22.47 -6.67 3.27
C PHE A 168 -23.67 -6.73 2.31
N ARG A 169 -23.59 -7.50 1.23
CA ARG A 169 -24.73 -7.79 0.33
C ARG A 169 -25.93 -8.39 1.05
N LYS A 170 -25.68 -9.24 2.05
CA LYS A 170 -26.71 -10.02 2.75
C LYS A 170 -27.12 -9.41 4.08
N TYR A 171 -26.21 -8.69 4.75
CA TYR A 171 -26.40 -8.19 6.11
C TYR A 171 -26.31 -6.66 6.15
N LYS A 172 -27.17 -6.03 6.96
CA LYS A 172 -27.13 -4.57 7.19
C LYS A 172 -26.30 -4.18 8.41
N ALA A 173 -26.18 -5.11 9.36
CA ALA A 173 -25.32 -5.01 10.53
C ALA A 173 -24.84 -6.44 10.88
N PRO A 174 -23.76 -6.61 11.67
CA PRO A 174 -23.27 -7.93 12.04
C PRO A 174 -24.40 -8.79 12.63
N GLY A 175 -24.64 -9.96 12.03
CA GLY A 175 -25.72 -10.87 12.43
C GLY A 175 -27.15 -10.43 12.08
N VAL A 176 -27.35 -9.26 11.46
CA VAL A 176 -28.68 -8.72 11.09
C VAL A 176 -28.89 -8.78 9.58
N PRO A 177 -29.70 -9.72 9.06
CA PRO A 177 -29.92 -9.86 7.62
C PRO A 177 -30.73 -8.69 7.05
N ARG A 178 -30.57 -8.45 5.75
CA ARG A 178 -31.41 -7.53 4.96
C ARG A 178 -32.70 -8.24 4.56
N GLU A 179 -33.83 -7.61 4.80
CA GLU A 179 -35.14 -8.22 4.57
C GLU A 179 -35.80 -7.66 3.31
N THR A 180 -35.86 -6.34 3.19
CA THR A 180 -36.57 -5.67 2.11
C THR A 180 -35.78 -5.73 0.79
N LYS A 181 -36.50 -5.59 -0.33
CA LYS A 181 -35.88 -5.56 -1.67
C LYS A 181 -34.95 -4.33 -1.81
N GLU A 182 -35.41 -3.18 -1.32
CA GLU A 182 -34.64 -1.92 -1.31
C GLU A 182 -33.32 -2.06 -0.54
N GLU A 183 -33.35 -2.70 0.64
CA GLU A 183 -32.14 -2.93 1.45
C GLU A 183 -31.12 -3.81 0.71
N LYS A 184 -31.57 -4.76 -0.11
CA LYS A 184 -30.69 -5.64 -0.89
C LYS A 184 -30.12 -4.92 -2.11
N GLU A 185 -30.94 -4.14 -2.82
CA GLU A 185 -30.53 -3.38 -3.99
C GLU A 185 -29.46 -2.31 -3.67
N ILE A 186 -29.51 -1.68 -2.49
CA ILE A 186 -28.45 -0.73 -2.10
C ILE A 186 -27.10 -1.42 -1.87
N ALA A 187 -27.08 -2.68 -1.47
CA ALA A 187 -25.86 -3.43 -1.15
C ALA A 187 -25.37 -4.30 -2.32
N ASP A 188 -26.18 -4.46 -3.37
CA ASP A 188 -25.84 -5.23 -4.57
C ASP A 188 -25.11 -4.33 -5.59
N PHE A 189 -23.78 -4.30 -5.48
CA PHE A 189 -22.89 -3.57 -6.39
C PHE A 189 -21.49 -4.17 -6.34
N ASP A 190 -20.79 -4.08 -7.47
CA ASP A 190 -19.40 -4.50 -7.61
C ASP A 190 -18.46 -3.30 -7.42
N ILE A 191 -17.22 -3.56 -6.98
CA ILE A 191 -16.21 -2.50 -6.81
C ILE A 191 -15.39 -2.33 -8.09
N PHE A 192 -14.81 -3.43 -8.57
CA PHE A 192 -13.85 -3.48 -9.67
C PHE A 192 -14.42 -4.12 -10.94
N ASP A 193 -15.44 -4.98 -10.83
CA ASP A 193 -15.99 -5.72 -11.98
C ASP A 193 -16.93 -4.88 -12.86
N ASP A 194 -17.53 -3.81 -12.30
CA ASP A 194 -18.44 -2.93 -13.04
C ASP A 194 -17.64 -1.91 -13.89
N PRO A 195 -17.78 -1.91 -15.23
CA PRO A 195 -17.08 -0.96 -16.09
C PRO A 195 -17.54 0.49 -15.89
N GLU A 196 -18.75 0.71 -15.37
CA GLU A 196 -19.26 2.04 -15.01
C GLU A 196 -19.07 2.36 -13.51
N SER A 197 -18.23 1.57 -12.83
CA SER A 197 -17.97 1.71 -11.40
C SER A 197 -17.52 3.14 -11.06
N PRO A 198 -18.16 3.79 -10.08
CA PRO A 198 -17.73 5.10 -9.60
C PRO A 198 -16.48 5.01 -8.70
N PHE A 199 -15.95 3.81 -8.43
CA PHE A 199 -14.89 3.54 -7.46
C PHE A 199 -13.48 3.49 -8.07
N SER A 200 -13.32 3.93 -9.32
CA SER A 200 -12.01 4.05 -9.97
C SER A 200 -11.09 5.03 -9.22
N THR A 201 -9.79 4.71 -9.18
CA THR A 201 -8.74 5.58 -8.61
C THR A 201 -8.66 6.95 -9.26
N PHE A 202 -9.12 7.09 -10.52
CA PHE A 202 -9.13 8.35 -11.24
C PHE A 202 -10.42 9.17 -11.03
N ASN A 203 -11.44 8.62 -10.37
CA ASN A 203 -12.67 9.33 -10.12
C ASN A 203 -12.63 10.11 -8.80
N PHE A 204 -12.99 11.39 -8.86
CA PHE A 204 -13.02 12.30 -7.71
C PHE A 204 -14.43 12.81 -7.39
N GLN A 205 -15.45 12.41 -8.15
CA GLN A 205 -16.83 12.81 -7.92
C GLN A 205 -17.67 11.61 -7.49
N TYR A 206 -18.15 11.65 -6.24
CA TYR A 206 -18.95 10.59 -5.65
C TYR A 206 -20.37 11.08 -5.41
N PRO A 207 -21.37 10.59 -6.16
CA PRO A 207 -22.77 10.76 -5.80
C PRO A 207 -23.03 10.22 -4.39
N ASN A 208 -24.02 10.77 -3.69
CA ASN A 208 -24.36 10.36 -2.31
C ASN A 208 -24.56 8.84 -2.16
N GLN A 209 -25.11 8.18 -3.18
CA GLN A 209 -25.31 6.73 -3.18
C GLN A 209 -23.98 5.97 -3.26
N ALA A 210 -23.08 6.35 -4.17
CA ALA A 210 -21.76 5.73 -4.30
C ALA A 210 -20.93 5.92 -3.02
N PHE A 211 -20.93 7.15 -2.47
CA PHE A 211 -20.25 7.46 -1.22
C PHE A 211 -20.76 6.58 -0.07
N LYS A 212 -22.09 6.53 0.14
CA LYS A 212 -22.69 5.69 1.19
C LYS A 212 -22.39 4.22 1.01
N ARG A 213 -22.46 3.70 -0.21
CA ARG A 213 -22.15 2.30 -0.52
C ARG A 213 -20.74 1.90 -0.05
N LEU A 214 -19.72 2.66 -0.44
CA LEU A 214 -18.34 2.37 -0.07
C LEU A 214 -18.08 2.62 1.42
N HIS A 215 -18.65 3.69 1.98
CA HIS A 215 -18.56 4.02 3.40
C HIS A 215 -19.17 2.92 4.29
N ASP A 216 -20.44 2.57 4.03
CA ASP A 216 -21.20 1.60 4.83
C ASP A 216 -20.61 0.19 4.67
N LEU A 217 -20.09 -0.14 3.48
CA LEU A 217 -19.38 -1.40 3.24
C LEU A 217 -18.18 -1.55 4.18
N MET A 218 -17.29 -0.55 4.23
CA MET A 218 -16.09 -0.62 5.08
C MET A 218 -16.44 -0.53 6.56
N TYR A 219 -17.45 0.26 6.92
CA TYR A 219 -17.98 0.30 8.27
C TYR A 219 -18.50 -1.07 8.71
N PHE A 220 -19.32 -1.72 7.89
CA PHE A 220 -19.84 -3.07 8.16
C PHE A 220 -18.72 -4.10 8.24
N ASN A 221 -17.79 -4.11 7.27
CA ASN A 221 -16.70 -5.08 7.25
C ASN A 221 -15.82 -4.95 8.50
N THR A 222 -15.60 -3.73 8.98
CA THR A 222 -14.85 -3.50 10.23
C THR A 222 -15.65 -4.02 11.44
N LEU A 223 -16.91 -3.62 11.59
CA LEU A 223 -17.75 -4.04 12.72
C LEU A 223 -18.01 -5.55 12.76
N ASN A 224 -18.10 -6.19 11.61
CA ASN A 224 -18.38 -7.62 11.52
C ASN A 224 -17.18 -8.50 11.95
N ASN A 225 -16.02 -7.89 12.18
CA ASN A 225 -14.79 -8.57 12.58
C ASN A 225 -14.20 -7.99 13.88
N ILE A 226 -15.02 -7.32 14.69
CA ILE A 226 -14.72 -7.01 16.11
C ILE A 226 -15.06 -8.25 16.95
#